data_AF-A0A1Y3YQF7-F1
#
_entry.id   AF-A0A1Y3YQF7-F1
#
_cell.length_a   1.000
_cell.length_b   1.000
_cell.length_c   1.000
_cell.angle_alpha   90.00
_cell.angle_beta   90.00
_cell.angle_gamma   90.00
#
_symmetry.space_group_name_H-M   'P 1'
#
loop_
_entity.id
_entity.type
_entity.pdbx_description
1 polymer ?
#
loop_
_entity_poly.entity_id
_entity_poly.type
_entity_poly.pdbx_seq_one_letter_code
_entity_poly.pdbx_strand_id
1 'polypeptide(L)' 'MDLGELVDQETMSYEVVFFEQGLALDSRGEEHVTVRGNQVELRQVVDILLDNARKYSNPGGKTVVELPMA' A
#
# COMPACT_ATOMS: atom_id res chain seq x y z
N MET A 1 -6.34 4.14 15.48
CA MET A 1 -6.54 4.66 14.11
C MET A 1 -6.90 3.48 13.21
N ASP A 2 -7.66 3.73 12.14
CA ASP A 2 -7.96 2.69 11.16
C ASP A 2 -6.80 2.58 10.17
N LEU A 3 -6.04 1.50 10.27
CA LEU A 3 -4.91 1.18 9.40
C LEU A 3 -5.39 0.69 8.04
N GLY A 4 -6.54 0.01 7.99
CA GLY A 4 -7.13 -0.44 6.73
C GLY A 4 -7.47 0.74 5.84
N GLU A 5 -8.19 1.73 6.38
CA GLU A 5 -8.49 2.97 5.67
C GLU A 5 -7.23 3.70 5.19
N LEU A 6 -6.20 3.79 6.04
CA LEU A 6 -4.95 4.45 5.67
C LEU A 6 -4.24 3.73 4.51
N VAL A 7 -4.13 2.41 4.59
CA VAL A 7 -3.47 1.59 3.57
C VAL A 7 -4.23 1.62 2.25
N ASP A 8 -5.56 1.59 2.30
CA ASP A 8 -6.41 1.67 1.12
C ASP A 8 -6.25 3.01 0.39
N GLN A 9 -6.32 4.12 1.13
CA GLN A 9 -6.09 5.47 0.58
C GLN A 9 -4.72 5.63 -0.09
N GLU A 10 -3.66 5.12 0.54
CA GLU A 10 -2.32 5.19 -0.06
C GLU A 10 -2.19 4.27 -1.27
N THR A 11 -2.74 3.05 -1.21
CA THR A 11 -2.68 2.11 -2.34
C THR A 11 -3.41 2.69 -3.55
N MET A 12 -4.61 3.26 -3.38
CA MET A 12 -5.35 3.92 -4.46
C MET A 12 -4.55 5.07 -5.09
N SER A 13 -3.84 5.85 -4.28
CA SER A 13 -3.01 6.95 -4.76
C SER A 13 -1.81 6.46 -5.58
N TYR A 14 -1.23 5.31 -5.20
CA TYR A 14 -0.10 4.71 -5.90
C TYR A 14 -0.47 3.87 -7.12
N GLU A 15 -1.73 3.43 -7.27
CA GLU A 15 -2.16 2.59 -8.39
C GLU A 15 -1.86 3.26 -9.75
N VAL A 16 -2.13 4.56 -9.87
CA VAL A 16 -1.82 5.35 -11.07
C VAL A 16 -0.31 5.38 -11.34
N VAL A 17 0.50 5.59 -10.30
CA VAL A 17 1.96 5.69 -10.41
C VAL A 17 2.60 4.35 -10.83
N PHE A 18 2.05 3.23 -10.35
CA PHE A 18 2.44 1.89 -10.78
C PHE A 18 2.06 1.64 -12.24
N PHE A 19 0.82 1.97 -12.61
CA PHE A 19 0.32 1.79 -13.97
C PHE A 19 1.15 2.55 -15.01
N GLU A 20 1.51 3.81 -14.74
CA GLU A 20 2.36 4.62 -15.61
C GLU A 20 3.75 3.99 -15.88
N GLN A 21 4.21 3.10 -15.00
CA GLN A 21 5.48 2.36 -15.13
C GLN A 21 5.30 0.95 -15.67
N GLY A 22 4.08 0.58 -16.11
CA GLY A 22 3.76 -0.76 -16.58
C GLY A 22 3.83 -1.81 -15.47
N LEU A 23 3.63 -1.40 -14.22
CA LEU A 23 3.56 -2.27 -13.04
C LEU A 23 2.10 -2.44 -12.59
N ALA A 24 1.83 -3.53 -11.88
CA ALA A 24 0.53 -3.77 -11.26
C ALA A 24 0.63 -3.60 -9.73
N LEU A 25 -0.38 -2.98 -9.14
CA LEU A 25 -0.58 -2.87 -7.70
C LEU A 25 -1.96 -3.43 -7.36
N ASP A 26 -2.05 -4.21 -6.29
CA ASP A 26 -3.28 -4.87 -5.84
C ASP A 26 -3.34 -4.80 -4.31
N SER A 27 -4.47 -4.41 -3.73
CA SER A 27 -4.73 -4.47 -2.30
C SER A 27 -5.80 -5.52 -2.00
N ARG A 28 -5.58 -6.29 -0.93
CA ARG A 28 -6.56 -7.26 -0.44
C ARG A 28 -6.48 -7.39 1.07
N GLY A 29 -7.55 -7.90 1.68
CA GLY A 29 -7.62 -8.13 3.11
C GLY A 29 -8.75 -7.33 3.77
N GLU A 30 -8.61 -7.10 5.07
CA GLU A 30 -9.62 -6.45 5.89
C GLU A 30 -9.57 -4.92 5.74
N GLU A 31 -10.71 -4.32 5.33
CA GLU A 31 -10.84 -2.86 5.13
C GLU A 31 -10.74 -2.07 6.45
N HIS A 32 -10.97 -2.70 7.60
CA HIS A 32 -11.08 -2.04 8.90
C HIS A 32 -10.18 -2.67 9.97
N VAL A 33 -8.88 -2.40 9.89
CA VAL A 33 -7.88 -2.87 10.87
C VAL A 33 -7.54 -1.75 11.85
N THR A 34 -7.99 -1.85 13.10
CA THR A 34 -7.68 -0.82 14.10
C THR A 34 -6.38 -1.10 14.85
N VAL A 35 -5.46 -0.14 14.85
CA VAL A 35 -4.19 -0.22 15.59
C VAL A 35 -3.99 0.96 16.54
N ARG A 36 -3.14 0.74 17.56
CA ARG A 36 -2.57 1.80 18.39
C ARG A 36 -1.23 2.21 17.80
N GLY A 37 -1.13 3.43 17.31
CA GLY A 37 0.08 3.97 16.70
C GLY A 37 -0.11 5.40 16.21
N ASN A 38 0.99 6.04 15.81
CA ASN A 38 0.97 7.37 15.22
C ASN A 38 0.59 7.27 13.73
N GLN A 39 -0.51 7.92 13.34
CA GLN A 39 -1.01 7.87 11.97
C GLN A 39 -0.03 8.46 10.95
N VAL A 40 0.71 9.52 11.31
CA VAL A 40 1.67 10.17 10.41
C VAL A 40 2.86 9.25 10.14
N GLU A 41 3.38 8.60 11.18
CA GLU A 41 4.50 7.66 11.06
C GLU A 41 4.08 6.40 10.31
N LEU A 42 2.87 5.88 10.54
CA LEU A 42 2.35 4.73 9.82
C LEU A 42 2.12 5.03 8.33
N ARG A 43 1.62 6.23 7.99
CA ARG A 43 1.55 6.69 6.59
C ARG A 43 2.94 6.70 5.95
N GLN A 44 3.91 7.29 6.64
CA GLN A 44 5.28 7.34 6.15
C GLN A 44 5.86 5.94 5.87
N VAL A 45 5.56 4.95 6.72
CA VAL A 45 5.97 3.56 6.49
C VAL A 45 5.32 3.01 5.21
N VAL A 46 4.01 3.19 5.04
CA VAL A 46 3.29 2.73 3.83
C VAL A 46 3.86 3.38 2.57
N ASP A 47 4.09 4.69 2.59
CA ASP A 47 4.69 5.44 1.48
C ASP A 47 6.07 4.89 1.09
N ILE A 48 6.93 4.66 2.09
CA ILE A 48 8.27 4.13 1.87
C ILE A 48 8.20 2.72 1.25
N LEU A 49 7.28 1.87 1.72
CA LEU A 49 7.14 0.52 1.20
C LEU A 49 6.62 0.52 -0.24
N LEU A 50 5.60 1.33 -0.56
CA LEU A 50 5.04 1.44 -1.91
C LEU A 50 6.05 2.03 -2.89
N ASP A 51 6.78 3.07 -2.51
CA ASP A 51 7.81 3.68 -3.35
C ASP A 51 8.97 2.70 -3.60
N ASN A 52 9.38 1.91 -2.60
CA ASN A 52 10.37 0.85 -2.78
C ASN A 52 9.87 -0.26 -3.71
N ALA A 53 8.64 -0.72 -3.52
CA ALA A 53 8.04 -1.74 -4.36
C ALA A 53 7.99 -1.28 -5.82
N ARG A 54 7.64 -0.02 -6.08
CA ARG A 54 7.68 0.58 -7.42
C ARG A 54 9.09 0.63 -8.00
N LYS A 55 10.06 1.13 -7.23
CA LYS A 55 11.45 1.34 -7.68
C LYS A 55 12.20 0.05 -8.01
N TYR A 56 11.92 -1.01 -7.26
CA TYR A 56 12.70 -2.25 -7.33
C TYR A 56 11.93 -3.43 -7.93
N SER A 57 10.71 -3.21 -8.40
CA SER A 57 9.98 -4.22 -9.17
C SER A 57 10.66 -4.49 -10.51
N ASN A 58 10.63 -5.76 -10.93
CA ASN A 58 10.99 -6.13 -12.29
C ASN A 58 10.01 -5.48 -13.29
N PRO A 59 10.41 -5.27 -14.56
CA PRO A 59 9.51 -4.83 -15.61
C PRO A 59 8.26 -5.72 -15.69
N GLY A 60 7.06 -5.13 -15.70
CA GLY A 60 5.80 -5.87 -15.70
C GLY A 60 5.46 -6.56 -14.37
N GLY A 61 6.17 -6.24 -13.29
CA GLY A 61 5.99 -6.83 -11.97
C GLY A 61 4.65 -6.48 -11.32
N LYS A 62 4.22 -7.34 -10.39
CA LYS A 62 3.03 -7.13 -9.55
C LYS A 62 3.44 -6.99 -8.09
N THR A 63 2.96 -5.93 -7.45
CA THR A 63 3.02 -5.73 -6.00
C THR A 63 1.65 -6.03 -5.39
N VAL A 64 1.65 -6.66 -4.22
CA VAL A 64 0.43 -6.99 -3.47
C VAL A 64 0.56 -6.44 -2.05
N VAL A 65 -0.40 -5.63 -1.64
CA VAL A 65 -0.56 -5.18 -0.27
C VAL A 65 -1.63 -6.07 0.38
N GLU A 66 -1.28 -6.68 1.51
CA GLU A 66 -2.18 -7.57 2.24
C GLU A 66 -2.21 -7.20 3.73
N LEU A 67 -3.40 -6.90 4.25
CA LEU A 67 -3.64 -6.85 5.68
C LEU A 67 -4.29 -8.17 6.12
N PRO A 68 -3.75 -8.87 7.13
CA PRO A 68 -4.28 -10.15 7.55
C PRO A 68 -5.71 -9.97 8.10
N MET A 69 -6.59 -10.92 7.76
CA MET A 69 -7.90 -11.03 8.40
C MET A 69 -7.73 -11.43 9.87
N ALA A 70 -8.43 -10.77 10.79
CA ALA A 70 -8.44 -11.10 12.21
C ALA A 70 -9.18 -12.41 12.55
#